data_AF-A0A938NX09-F1
#
_entry.id   AF-A0A938NX09-F1
#
_cell.length_a   1.000
_cell.length_b   1.000
_cell.length_c   1.000
_cell.angle_alpha   90.00
_cell.angle_beta   90.00
_cell.angle_gamma   90.00
#
_symmetry.space_group_name_H-M   'P 1'
#
loop_
_entity.id
_entity.type
_entity.pdbx_description
1 polymer ?
#
loop_
_entity_poly.entity_id
_entity_poly.type
_entity_poly.pdbx_seq_one_letter_code
_entity_poly.pdbx_strand_id
1 'polypeptide(L)'
;MRIYTYKNQEFRLKANNLNLRKQSADFMLKYEDYMYNATKNIDFYPLQKYRNKMSDFNTAISQLSKKNLGSNNDIPDENKNEIKKLNKSLTKLMDDFENDQKAQSLLQYEKKIENLVFLKLISDENVIKPLIDDILIGNTKIIDYDNEDTLIFLSDILRDFFLTIGKNKI
;
A
#
# COMPACT_ATOMS: atom_id res chain seq x y z
N MET A 1 -9.63 -7.05 -13.34
CA MET A 1 -10.38 -7.05 -12.06
C MET A 1 -10.38 -8.49 -11.55
N ARG A 2 -9.75 -8.74 -10.39
CA ARG A 2 -9.59 -10.09 -9.83
C ARG A 2 -10.96 -10.62 -9.37
N ILE A 3 -11.19 -11.91 -9.57
CA ILE A 3 -12.35 -12.65 -9.06
C ILE A 3 -11.85 -13.50 -7.88
N TYR A 4 -12.56 -13.44 -6.76
CA TYR A 4 -12.30 -14.26 -5.59
C TYR A 4 -13.40 -15.31 -5.47
N THR A 5 -13.06 -16.54 -5.13
CA THR A 5 -14.03 -17.61 -4.94
C THR A 5 -14.05 -18.02 -3.48
N TYR A 6 -15.23 -18.01 -2.86
CA TYR A 6 -15.43 -18.47 -1.48
C TYR A 6 -16.73 -19.28 -1.39
N LYS A 7 -16.64 -20.51 -0.87
CA LYS A 7 -17.75 -21.47 -0.79
C LYS A 7 -18.56 -21.55 -2.11
N ASN A 8 -17.85 -21.69 -3.23
CA ASN A 8 -18.39 -21.76 -4.60
C ASN A 8 -19.14 -20.50 -5.09
N GLN A 9 -18.95 -19.35 -4.45
CA GLN A 9 -19.48 -18.06 -4.91
C GLN A 9 -18.37 -17.11 -5.33
N GLU A 10 -18.64 -16.36 -6.41
CA GLU A 10 -17.74 -15.37 -6.93
C GLU A 10 -17.95 -14.01 -6.27
N PHE A 11 -16.84 -13.37 -5.93
CA PHE A 11 -16.76 -12.01 -5.40
C PHE A 11 -15.82 -11.17 -6.25
N ARG A 12 -16.08 -9.87 -6.33
CA ARG A 12 -15.21 -8.92 -7.02
C ARG A 12 -15.16 -7.60 -6.25
N LEU A 13 -14.00 -6.93 -6.24
CA LEU A 13 -13.87 -5.60 -5.64
C LEU A 13 -14.64 -4.54 -6.44
N LYS A 14 -15.38 -3.65 -5.77
CA LYS A 14 -16.00 -2.49 -6.41
C LYS A 14 -14.93 -1.57 -7.01
N ALA A 15 -15.29 -0.86 -8.07
CA ALA A 15 -14.38 0.07 -8.74
C ALA A 15 -13.99 1.22 -7.78
N ASN A 16 -12.72 1.63 -7.82
CA ASN A 16 -12.24 2.77 -7.04
C ASN A 16 -12.91 4.07 -7.51
N ASN A 17 -13.86 4.56 -6.72
CA ASN A 17 -14.52 5.83 -6.95
C ASN A 17 -14.69 6.60 -5.63
N LEU A 18 -15.18 7.84 -5.71
CA LEU A 18 -15.36 8.68 -4.54
C LEU A 18 -16.32 8.06 -3.51
N ASN A 19 -17.34 7.34 -3.97
CA ASN A 19 -18.31 6.69 -3.07
C ASN A 19 -17.64 5.59 -2.23
N LEU A 20 -16.86 4.72 -2.88
CA LEU A 20 -16.11 3.65 -2.21
C LEU A 20 -15.13 4.24 -1.17
N ARG A 21 -14.47 5.35 -1.49
CA ARG A 21 -13.56 6.05 -0.56
C ARG A 21 -14.29 6.62 0.65
N LYS A 22 -15.51 7.15 0.47
CA LYS A 22 -16.34 7.64 1.58
C LYS A 22 -16.81 6.49 2.48
N GLN A 23 -17.28 5.41 1.87
CA GLN A 23 -17.76 4.22 2.59
C GLN A 23 -16.65 3.56 3.42
N SER A 24 -15.42 3.53 2.89
CA SER A 24 -14.27 2.93 3.58
C SER A 24 -13.56 3.86 4.57
N ALA A 25 -13.97 5.13 4.70
CA ALA A 25 -13.24 6.12 5.50
C ALA A 25 -13.09 5.70 6.96
N ASP A 26 -14.17 5.21 7.58
CA ASP A 26 -14.15 4.81 8.99
C ASP A 26 -13.21 3.64 9.25
N PHE A 27 -13.18 2.67 8.33
CA PHE A 27 -12.22 1.57 8.37
C PHE A 27 -10.78 2.10 8.27
N MET A 28 -10.53 3.05 7.36
CA MET A 28 -9.21 3.63 7.17
C MET A 28 -8.74 4.43 8.39
N LEU A 29 -9.64 5.17 9.06
CA LEU A 29 -9.33 5.88 10.29
C LEU A 29 -8.99 4.91 11.42
N LYS A 30 -9.73 3.79 11.56
CA LYS A 30 -9.39 2.73 12.53
C LYS A 30 -8.05 2.07 12.23
N TYR A 31 -7.75 1.80 10.96
CA TYR A 31 -6.43 1.29 10.55
C TYR A 31 -5.31 2.27 10.93
N GLU A 32 -5.49 3.57 10.66
CA GLU A 32 -4.51 4.59 11.01
C GLU A 32 -4.31 4.73 12.52
N ASP A 33 -5.38 4.70 13.31
CA ASP A 33 -5.30 4.74 14.76
C ASP A 33 -4.56 3.52 15.34
N TYR A 34 -4.85 2.32 14.83
CA TYR A 34 -4.14 1.12 15.24
C TYR A 34 -2.66 1.14 14.86
N MET A 35 -2.34 1.59 13.64
CA MET A 35 -0.96 1.79 13.21
C MET A 35 -0.24 2.80 14.11
N TYR A 36 -0.85 3.96 14.37
CA TYR A 36 -0.28 4.98 15.24
C TYR A 36 -0.03 4.45 16.64
N ASN A 37 -1.03 3.83 17.27
CA ASN A 37 -0.90 3.30 18.63
C ASN A 37 0.17 2.21 18.74
N ALA A 38 0.36 1.40 17.70
CA ALA A 38 1.41 0.39 17.65
C ALA A 38 2.81 0.95 17.39
N THR A 39 2.92 2.12 16.75
CA THR A 39 4.21 2.68 16.29
C THR A 39 4.66 3.95 17.02
N LYS A 40 3.79 4.59 17.81
CA LYS A 40 4.02 5.94 18.40
C LYS A 40 5.30 6.11 19.22
N ASN A 41 5.85 5.03 19.78
CA ASN A 41 7.04 5.07 20.63
C ASN A 41 8.32 4.66 19.90
N ILE A 42 8.28 4.58 18.57
CA ILE A 42 9.36 4.01 17.77
C ILE A 42 9.88 5.06 16.81
N ASP A 43 11.20 5.26 16.86
CA ASP A 43 11.88 6.17 15.96
C ASP A 43 12.08 5.54 14.58
N PHE A 44 11.19 5.90 13.65
CA PHE A 44 11.29 5.52 12.24
C PHE A 44 12.14 6.48 11.41
N TYR A 45 12.75 7.51 12.00
CA TYR A 45 13.55 8.49 11.25
C TYR A 45 14.64 7.86 10.36
N PRO A 46 15.41 6.84 10.81
CA PRO A 46 16.40 6.18 9.95
C PRO A 46 15.79 5.58 8.67
N LEU A 47 14.63 4.93 8.80
CA LEU A 47 13.90 4.36 7.65
C LEU A 47 13.31 5.47 6.77
N GLN A 48 12.72 6.51 7.37
CA GLN A 48 12.10 7.62 6.66
C GLN A 48 13.13 8.41 5.82
N LYS A 49 14.37 8.53 6.29
CA LYS A 49 15.45 9.18 5.54
C LYS A 49 15.67 8.51 4.17
N TYR A 50 15.71 7.18 4.12
CA TYR A 50 15.84 6.43 2.86
C TYR A 50 14.60 6.61 1.98
N ARG A 51 13.40 6.42 2.54
CA ARG A 51 12.13 6.57 1.81
C ARG A 51 11.99 7.93 1.15
N ASN A 52 12.21 9.01 1.90
CA ASN A 52 12.09 10.38 1.39
C ASN A 52 13.08 10.62 0.25
N LYS A 53 14.34 10.25 0.44
CA LYS A 53 15.36 10.48 -0.57
C LYS A 53 15.18 9.63 -1.84
N MET A 54 14.71 8.39 -1.70
CA MET A 54 14.31 7.55 -2.85
C MET A 54 13.10 8.16 -3.58
N SER A 55 12.12 8.68 -2.84
CA SER A 55 10.96 9.38 -3.41
C SER A 55 11.35 10.65 -4.17
N ASP A 56 12.28 11.44 -3.63
CA ASP A 56 12.81 12.64 -4.27
C ASP A 56 13.49 12.30 -5.61
N PHE A 57 14.34 11.27 -5.62
CA PHE A 57 14.99 10.81 -6.85
C PHE A 57 13.96 10.31 -7.88
N ASN A 58 12.98 9.50 -7.47
CA ASN A 58 11.93 9.01 -8.36
C ASN A 58 11.08 10.14 -8.93
N THR A 59 10.73 11.12 -8.10
CA THR A 59 10.01 12.34 -8.51
C THR A 59 10.82 13.12 -9.54
N ALA A 60 12.09 13.38 -9.28
CA ALA A 60 12.98 14.11 -10.18
C ALA A 60 13.14 13.38 -11.53
N ILE A 61 13.36 12.07 -11.51
CA ILE A 61 13.45 11.24 -12.73
C ILE A 61 12.12 11.31 -13.51
N SER A 62 10.98 11.19 -12.83
CA SER A 62 9.66 11.25 -13.47
C SER A 62 9.40 12.61 -14.13
N GLN A 63 9.74 13.71 -13.45
CA GLN A 63 9.58 15.06 -13.97
C GLN A 63 10.44 15.30 -15.20
N LEU A 64 11.74 14.92 -15.16
CA LEU A 64 12.64 15.04 -16.31
C LEU A 64 12.21 14.18 -17.49
N SER A 65 11.61 13.02 -17.21
CA SER A 65 11.07 12.10 -18.23
C SER A 65 9.77 12.62 -18.87
N LYS A 66 8.92 13.33 -18.09
CA LYS A 66 7.61 13.85 -18.53
C LYS A 66 7.67 15.24 -19.16
N LYS A 67 8.76 16.00 -18.98
CA LYS A 67 8.89 17.40 -19.43
C LYS A 67 8.79 17.60 -20.96
N ASN A 68 8.61 16.54 -21.76
CA ASN A 68 8.61 16.59 -23.23
C ASN A 68 7.29 16.19 -23.91
N LEU A 69 6.15 16.23 -23.21
CA LEU A 69 4.84 15.97 -23.85
C LEU A 69 4.35 17.11 -24.79
N GLY A 70 5.22 18.05 -25.19
CA GLY A 70 4.85 19.25 -25.94
C GLY A 70 5.43 19.41 -27.36
N SER A 71 6.48 18.71 -27.75
CA SER A 71 7.04 18.75 -29.13
C SER A 71 8.15 17.72 -29.27
N ASN A 72 7.97 16.79 -30.21
CA ASN A 72 8.87 15.70 -30.59
C ASN A 72 9.30 14.79 -29.41
N ASN A 73 9.01 13.50 -29.53
CA ASN A 73 9.10 12.47 -28.48
C ASN A 73 10.53 12.18 -27.94
N ASP A 74 11.48 13.09 -28.05
CA ASP A 74 12.86 12.90 -27.63
C ASP A 74 13.18 13.68 -26.36
N ILE A 75 13.69 12.97 -25.36
CA ILE A 75 14.27 13.56 -24.16
C ILE A 75 15.55 14.32 -24.55
N PRO A 76 15.70 15.62 -24.21
CA PRO A 76 16.95 16.35 -24.47
C PRO A 76 18.15 15.61 -23.89
N ASP A 77 19.29 15.63 -24.58
CA ASP A 77 20.49 14.89 -24.14
C ASP A 77 21.01 15.34 -22.77
N GLU A 78 20.78 16.61 -22.41
CA GLU A 78 21.03 17.13 -21.06
C GLU A 78 20.19 16.40 -20.00
N ASN A 79 18.89 16.26 -20.25
CA ASN A 79 17.97 15.51 -19.37
C ASN A 79 18.33 14.02 -19.31
N LYS A 80 18.77 13.41 -20.43
CA LYS A 80 19.23 12.01 -20.44
C LYS A 80 20.44 11.81 -19.52
N ASN A 81 21.40 12.72 -19.57
CA ASN A 81 22.59 12.68 -18.73
C ASN A 81 22.25 12.88 -17.24
N GLU A 82 21.33 13.78 -16.94
CA GLU A 82 20.86 14.02 -15.57
C GLU A 82 20.07 12.82 -15.02
N ILE A 83 19.15 12.25 -15.79
CA ILE A 83 18.43 11.01 -15.45
C ILE A 83 19.43 9.88 -15.17
N LYS A 84 20.49 9.73 -15.98
CA LYS A 84 21.52 8.71 -15.75
C LYS A 84 22.27 8.92 -14.43
N LYS A 85 22.57 10.17 -14.07
CA LYS A 85 23.20 10.51 -12.77
C LYS A 85 22.27 10.23 -11.59
N LEU A 86 20.99 10.60 -11.72
CA LEU A 86 19.97 10.35 -10.71
C LEU A 86 19.76 8.84 -10.50
N ASN A 87 19.64 8.06 -11.58
CA ASN A 87 19.55 6.60 -11.52
C ASN A 87 20.76 5.98 -10.81
N LYS A 88 21.98 6.40 -11.14
CA LYS A 88 23.19 5.91 -10.45
C LYS A 88 23.16 6.23 -8.95
N SER A 89 22.67 7.41 -8.59
CA SER A 89 22.55 7.83 -7.19
C SER A 89 21.45 7.08 -6.45
N LEU A 90 20.34 6.78 -7.13
CA LEU A 90 19.25 5.97 -6.63
C LEU A 90 19.70 4.53 -6.38
N THR A 91 20.41 3.91 -7.33
CA THR A 91 20.98 2.56 -7.16
C THR A 91 21.90 2.52 -5.94
N LYS A 92 22.83 3.47 -5.83
CA LYS A 92 23.71 3.54 -4.66
C LYS A 92 22.92 3.69 -3.35
N LEU A 93 21.87 4.52 -3.33
CA LEU A 93 21.03 4.68 -2.15
C LEU A 93 20.26 3.40 -1.79
N MET A 94 19.83 2.62 -2.79
CA MET A 94 19.22 1.31 -2.59
C MET A 94 20.23 0.32 -1.99
N ASP A 95 21.46 0.29 -2.53
CA ASP A 95 22.53 -0.54 -1.96
C ASP A 95 22.84 -0.14 -0.51
N ASP A 96 22.95 1.17 -0.23
CA ASP A 96 23.17 1.69 1.11
C ASP A 96 22.01 1.34 2.07
N PHE A 97 20.78 1.26 1.56
CA PHE A 97 19.59 0.87 2.33
C PHE A 97 19.58 -0.62 2.64
N GLU A 98 19.87 -1.47 1.65
CA GLU A 98 19.91 -2.93 1.81
C GLU A 98 20.96 -3.36 2.84
N ASN A 99 22.06 -2.61 2.94
CA ASN A 99 23.14 -2.88 3.88
C ASN A 99 22.98 -2.20 5.26
N ASP A 100 22.02 -1.27 5.44
CA ASP A 100 21.72 -0.66 6.74
C ASP A 100 20.84 -1.59 7.58
N GLN A 101 21.47 -2.36 8.48
CA GLN A 101 20.79 -3.29 9.38
C GLN A 101 19.70 -2.63 10.24
N LYS A 102 19.89 -1.37 10.65
CA LYS A 102 18.90 -0.66 11.47
C LYS A 102 17.68 -0.31 10.63
N ALA A 103 17.88 0.23 9.43
CA ALA A 103 16.79 0.56 8.51
C ALA A 103 16.02 -0.71 8.08
N GLN A 104 16.73 -1.80 7.78
CA GLN A 104 16.11 -3.09 7.45
C GLN A 104 15.31 -3.68 8.61
N SER A 105 15.84 -3.60 9.83
CA SER A 105 15.13 -4.07 11.03
C SER A 105 13.85 -3.25 11.26
N LEU A 106 13.90 -1.93 11.07
CA LEU A 106 12.71 -1.07 11.17
C LEU A 106 11.68 -1.38 10.07
N LEU A 107 12.12 -1.66 8.84
CA LEU A 107 11.21 -2.07 7.76
C LEU A 107 10.50 -3.38 8.09
N GLN A 108 11.24 -4.39 8.56
CA GLN A 108 10.66 -5.68 8.95
C GLN A 108 9.68 -5.52 10.11
N TYR A 109 10.05 -4.68 11.08
CA TYR A 109 9.21 -4.39 12.23
C TYR A 109 7.90 -3.67 11.81
N GLU A 110 7.97 -2.67 10.93
CA GLU A 110 6.78 -2.00 10.39
C GLU A 110 5.86 -2.98 9.66
N LYS A 111 6.40 -3.86 8.81
CA LYS A 111 5.63 -4.91 8.12
C LYS A 111 4.95 -5.86 9.11
N LYS A 112 5.65 -6.22 10.20
CA LYS A 112 5.09 -7.07 11.25
C LYS A 112 3.93 -6.38 11.98
N ILE A 113 4.08 -5.10 12.33
CA ILE A 113 2.99 -4.32 12.92
C ILE A 113 1.81 -4.25 11.98
N GLU A 114 2.05 -3.92 10.71
CA GLU A 114 0.99 -3.80 9.72
C GLU A 114 0.17 -5.09 9.62
N ASN A 115 0.84 -6.25 9.56
CA ASN A 115 0.16 -7.54 9.59
C ASN A 115 -0.67 -7.77 10.87
N LEU A 116 -0.15 -7.39 12.04
CA LEU A 116 -0.89 -7.51 13.31
C LEU A 116 -2.10 -6.58 13.36
N VAL A 117 -1.97 -5.36 12.83
CA VAL A 117 -3.06 -4.40 12.71
C VAL A 117 -4.13 -4.93 11.75
N PHE A 118 -3.73 -5.51 10.62
CA PHE A 118 -4.66 -6.17 9.69
C PHE A 118 -5.43 -7.31 10.36
N LEU A 119 -4.73 -8.21 11.05
CA LEU A 119 -5.38 -9.30 11.79
C LEU A 119 -6.37 -8.75 12.81
N LYS A 120 -5.98 -7.73 13.59
CA LYS A 120 -6.87 -7.08 14.55
C LYS A 120 -8.13 -6.49 13.91
N LEU A 121 -7.99 -5.88 12.72
CA LEU A 121 -9.13 -5.31 11.98
C LEU A 121 -10.05 -6.40 11.43
N ILE A 122 -9.48 -7.48 10.90
CA ILE A 122 -10.24 -8.62 10.36
C ILE A 122 -11.00 -9.34 11.48
N SER A 123 -10.41 -9.46 12.68
CA SER A 123 -11.05 -10.10 13.83
C SER A 123 -12.16 -9.25 14.48
N ASP A 124 -12.27 -7.96 14.16
CA ASP A 124 -13.35 -7.10 14.65
C ASP A 124 -14.51 -7.08 13.65
N GLU A 125 -15.50 -7.96 13.86
CA GLU A 125 -16.67 -8.07 12.97
C GLU A 125 -17.41 -6.75 12.78
N ASN A 126 -17.46 -5.89 13.80
CA ASN A 126 -18.13 -4.59 13.71
C ASN A 126 -17.38 -3.62 12.78
N VAL A 127 -16.14 -3.94 12.44
CA VAL A 127 -15.29 -3.19 11.51
C VAL A 127 -15.26 -3.85 10.15
N ILE A 128 -14.97 -5.15 10.10
CA ILE A 128 -14.72 -5.82 8.82
C ILE A 128 -16.01 -6.06 8.03
N LYS A 129 -17.11 -6.43 8.68
CA LYS A 129 -18.34 -6.81 7.98
C LYS A 129 -18.96 -5.63 7.21
N PRO A 130 -19.13 -4.43 7.79
CA PRO A 130 -19.58 -3.27 7.03
C PRO A 130 -18.66 -2.93 5.86
N LEU A 131 -17.34 -2.99 6.07
CA LEU A 131 -16.39 -2.75 4.98
C LEU A 131 -16.59 -3.74 3.84
N ILE A 132 -16.71 -5.04 4.14
CA ILE A 132 -16.84 -6.08 3.12
C ILE A 132 -18.12 -5.92 2.29
N ASP A 133 -19.24 -5.57 2.93
CA ASP A 133 -20.49 -5.22 2.26
C ASP A 133 -20.32 -4.00 1.34
N ASP A 134 -19.50 -3.04 1.77
CA ASP A 134 -19.21 -1.83 1.01
C ASP A 134 -18.21 -2.02 -0.12
N ILE A 135 -17.25 -2.94 -0.02
CA ILE A 135 -16.18 -3.08 -1.03
C ILE A 135 -16.36 -4.26 -1.99
N LEU A 136 -17.18 -5.26 -1.66
CA LEU A 136 -17.41 -6.42 -2.53
C LEU A 136 -18.70 -6.33 -3.33
N ILE A 137 -18.64 -6.89 -4.52
CA ILE A 137 -19.78 -7.30 -5.35
C ILE A 137 -19.89 -8.82 -5.20
N GLY A 138 -21.03 -9.30 -4.72
CA GLY A 138 -21.28 -10.72 -4.42
C GLY A 138 -22.26 -10.86 -3.25
N ASN A 139 -22.61 -12.09 -2.87
CA ASN A 139 -23.46 -12.35 -1.72
C ASN A 139 -22.61 -12.42 -0.44
N THR A 140 -22.34 -11.28 0.18
CA THR A 140 -21.51 -11.18 1.39
C THR A 140 -22.12 -11.87 2.62
N LYS A 141 -23.43 -12.17 2.60
CA LYS A 141 -24.13 -12.87 3.69
C LYS A 141 -23.65 -14.31 3.92
N ILE A 142 -22.98 -14.92 2.94
CA ILE A 142 -22.46 -16.28 3.07
C ILE A 142 -21.07 -16.34 3.73
N ILE A 143 -20.46 -15.17 3.98
CA ILE A 143 -19.15 -15.07 4.62
C ILE A 143 -19.33 -15.37 6.11
N ASP A 144 -18.60 -16.38 6.57
CA ASP A 144 -18.65 -16.91 7.93
C ASP A 144 -17.45 -16.39 8.71
N TYR A 145 -17.63 -15.27 9.42
CA TYR A 145 -16.53 -14.52 10.04
C TYR A 145 -15.85 -15.26 11.21
N ASP A 146 -16.47 -16.32 11.72
CA ASP A 146 -15.92 -17.20 12.76
C ASP A 146 -15.01 -18.32 12.19
N ASN A 147 -14.93 -18.47 10.87
CA ASN A 147 -14.18 -19.54 10.21
C ASN A 147 -12.75 -19.12 9.84
N GLU A 148 -11.75 -19.97 10.12
CA GLU A 148 -10.35 -19.71 9.77
C GLU A 148 -10.12 -19.50 8.26
N ASP A 149 -10.84 -20.22 7.39
CA ASP A 149 -10.74 -20.06 5.93
C ASP A 149 -11.19 -18.66 5.49
N THR A 150 -12.08 -18.03 6.26
CA THR A 150 -12.53 -16.67 6.02
C THR A 150 -11.41 -15.66 6.25
N LEU A 151 -10.49 -15.90 7.20
CA LEU A 151 -9.36 -15.02 7.44
C LEU A 151 -8.45 -14.91 6.21
N ILE A 152 -8.18 -16.03 5.54
CA ILE A 152 -7.36 -16.07 4.32
C ILE A 152 -8.07 -15.31 3.20
N PHE A 153 -9.36 -15.60 3.00
CA PHE A 153 -10.18 -14.93 2.00
C PHE A 153 -10.24 -13.41 2.20
N LEU A 154 -10.51 -12.95 3.42
CA LEU A 154 -10.57 -11.53 3.78
C LEU A 154 -9.22 -10.85 3.64
N SER A 155 -8.12 -11.53 4.01
CA SER A 155 -6.76 -10.99 3.86
C SER A 155 -6.41 -10.68 2.41
N ASP A 156 -6.77 -11.57 1.49
CA ASP A 156 -6.57 -11.39 0.05
C ASP A 156 -7.37 -10.20 -0.50
N ILE A 157 -8.63 -10.08 -0.10
CA ILE A 157 -9.51 -8.98 -0.50
C ILE A 157 -8.98 -7.65 0.03
N LEU A 158 -8.63 -7.58 1.31
CA LEU A 158 -8.15 -6.35 1.94
C LEU A 158 -6.83 -5.89 1.34
N ARG A 159 -5.89 -6.81 1.07
CA ARG A 159 -4.64 -6.46 0.40
C ARG A 159 -4.90 -5.78 -0.93
N ASP A 160 -5.75 -6.36 -1.76
CA ASP A 160 -6.08 -5.80 -3.07
C ASP A 160 -6.91 -4.51 -2.96
N PHE A 161 -7.74 -4.37 -1.92
CA PHE A 161 -8.47 -3.14 -1.62
C PHE A 161 -7.50 -1.98 -1.28
N PHE A 162 -6.51 -2.20 -0.41
CA PHE A 162 -5.49 -1.20 -0.08
C PHE A 162 -4.67 -0.77 -1.30
N LEU A 163 -4.30 -1.73 -2.16
CA LEU A 163 -3.66 -1.45 -3.45
C LEU A 163 -4.56 -0.57 -4.33
N THR A 164 -5.84 -0.91 -4.40
CA THR A 164 -6.84 -0.24 -5.24
C THR A 164 -7.04 1.22 -4.83
N ILE A 165 -7.09 1.52 -3.53
CA ILE A 165 -7.27 2.90 -3.03
C ILE A 165 -5.99 3.74 -2.99
N GLY A 166 -4.84 3.14 -3.34
CA GLY A 166 -3.54 3.81 -3.43
C GLY A 166 -2.81 3.92 -2.09
N LYS A 167 -2.99 2.95 -1.19
CA LYS A 167 -2.39 2.93 0.16
C LYS A 167 -1.16 2.03 0.28
N ASN A 168 -0.39 1.85 -0.80
CA ASN A 168 0.99 1.39 -0.64
C ASN A 168 1.86 2.58 -0.20
N LYS A 169 2.38 2.53 1.03
CA LYS A 169 3.62 3.26 1.35
C LYS A 169 4.74 2.57 0.60
N ILE A 170 5.43 3.32 -0.27
CA ILE A 170 6.72 2.92 -0.85
C ILE A 170 7.74 2.72 0.29
#